data_AF-A0A5J6CYF6-F1
#
_entry.id   AF-A0A5J6CYF6-F1
#
_cell.length_a   1.000
_cell.length_b   1.000
_cell.length_c   1.000
_cell.angle_alpha   90.00
_cell.angle_beta   90.00
_cell.angle_gamma   90.00
#
_symmetry.space_group_name_H-M   'P 1'
#
loop_
_entity.id
_entity.type
_entity.pdbx_description
1 polymer ?
#
loop_
_entity_poly.entity_id
_entity_poly.type
_entity_poly.pdbx_seq_one_letter_code
_entity_poly.pdbx_strand_id
1 'polypeptide(L)'
;MKTKPMSFLQRSVCYDKKQKLTLAISLGYVVQVYPSVVLPPELERSERTYIAFKRTSQRTEFDFDTKEIQKSMCKKPVLSFLKDVWKDGNITRGSYIRSSERDDLKRKVFCFRSPPLSDIDEIQVSASPLSKRWHLVLL
;
A
#
# COMPACT_ATOMS: atom_id res chain seq x y z
N MET A 1 -18.55 12.37 1.86
CA MET A 1 -18.29 10.97 2.25
C MET A 1 -18.01 10.94 3.76
N LYS A 2 -18.88 10.34 4.61
CA LYS A 2 -18.62 10.22 6.06
C LYS A 2 -17.76 8.98 6.30
N THR A 3 -16.43 9.13 6.25
CA THR A 3 -15.49 8.08 6.64
C THR A 3 -15.31 8.09 8.16
N LYS A 4 -15.30 6.91 8.80
CA LYS A 4 -15.01 6.81 10.24
C LYS A 4 -13.49 7.02 10.40
N PRO A 5 -13.02 7.98 11.22
CA PRO A 5 -11.59 8.23 11.39
C PRO A 5 -10.78 6.96 11.74
N MET A 6 -11.40 6.06 12.49
CA MET A 6 -10.83 4.77 12.91
C MET A 6 -10.40 3.86 11.73
N SER A 7 -10.96 4.02 10.53
CA SER A 7 -10.63 3.18 9.38
C SER A 7 -9.58 3.79 8.44
N PHE A 8 -9.31 5.10 8.54
CA PHE A 8 -8.46 5.82 7.58
C PHE A 8 -6.97 5.72 7.89
N LEU A 9 -6.59 5.62 9.18
CA LEU A 9 -5.19 5.54 9.60
C LEU A 9 -4.63 4.12 9.63
N GLN A 10 -5.49 3.11 9.43
CA GLN A 10 -5.07 1.71 9.45
C GLN A 10 -4.68 1.26 8.04
N ARG A 11 -3.46 0.73 7.92
CA ARG A 11 -2.99 0.03 6.73
C ARG A 11 -3.05 -1.46 7.00
N SER A 12 -3.74 -2.23 6.16
CA SER A 12 -3.69 -3.69 6.21
C SER A 12 -2.74 -4.24 5.16
N VAL A 13 -2.15 -5.40 5.45
CA VAL A 13 -1.24 -6.09 4.53
C VAL A 13 -1.81 -7.46 4.19
N CYS A 14 -1.87 -7.77 2.92
CA CYS A 14 -2.28 -9.07 2.40
C CYS A 14 -1.18 -9.65 1.50
N TYR A 15 -1.08 -10.98 1.48
CA TYR A 15 -0.10 -11.70 0.68
C TYR A 15 -0.81 -12.64 -0.27
N ASP A 16 -0.56 -12.49 -1.57
CA ASP A 16 -0.96 -13.50 -2.55
C ASP A 16 0.20 -14.48 -2.75
N LYS A 17 0.03 -15.71 -2.25
CA LYS A 17 1.04 -16.76 -2.36
C LYS A 17 1.21 -17.27 -3.79
N LYS A 18 0.15 -17.25 -4.61
CA LYS A 18 0.19 -17.78 -5.98
C LYS A 18 0.97 -16.86 -6.89
N GLN A 19 0.66 -15.56 -6.85
CA GLN A 19 1.33 -14.55 -7.66
C GLN A 19 2.57 -13.95 -6.98
N LYS A 20 2.86 -14.37 -5.73
CA LYS A 20 3.97 -13.85 -4.90
C LYS A 20 3.92 -12.33 -4.74
N LEU A 21 2.73 -11.80 -4.53
CA LEU A 21 2.48 -10.37 -4.37
C LEU A 21 2.29 -9.99 -2.91
N THR A 22 2.66 -8.76 -2.59
CA THR A 22 2.25 -8.10 -1.35
C THR A 22 1.31 -6.96 -1.68
N LEU A 23 0.13 -6.96 -1.09
CA LEU A 23 -0.84 -5.87 -1.18
C LEU A 23 -0.84 -5.10 0.13
N ALA A 24 -0.67 -3.79 0.04
CA ALA A 24 -0.75 -2.91 1.19
C ALA A 24 -1.91 -1.93 0.98
N ILE A 25 -2.91 -2.04 1.83
CA ILE A 25 -4.24 -1.49 1.61
C ILE A 25 -4.44 -0.32 2.58
N SER A 26 -4.58 0.88 2.02
CA SER A 26 -5.07 2.06 2.74
C SER A 26 -6.53 2.25 2.38
N LEU A 27 -7.41 1.81 3.29
CA LEU A 27 -8.84 1.77 3.03
C LEU A 27 -9.38 3.18 2.74
N GLY A 28 -10.15 3.31 1.66
CA GLY A 28 -10.68 4.60 1.21
C GLY A 28 -9.66 5.50 0.49
N TYR A 29 -8.46 5.01 0.16
CA TYR A 29 -7.46 5.80 -0.57
C TYR A 29 -6.76 5.02 -1.70
N VAL A 30 -5.84 4.12 -1.37
CA VAL A 30 -4.97 3.45 -2.36
C VAL A 30 -4.61 2.04 -1.90
N VAL A 31 -4.49 1.13 -2.87
CA VAL A 31 -3.86 -0.18 -2.71
C VAL A 31 -2.50 -0.14 -3.40
N GLN A 32 -1.45 -0.46 -2.65
CA GLN A 32 -0.09 -0.60 -3.14
C GLN A 32 0.18 -2.08 -3.44
N VAL A 33 0.46 -2.41 -4.70
CA VAL A 33 0.76 -3.78 -5.15
C VAL A 33 2.24 -3.92 -5.40
N TYR A 34 2.92 -4.72 -4.58
CA TYR A 34 4.33 -5.04 -4.72
C TYR A 34 4.48 -6.32 -5.53
N PRO A 35 5.30 -6.32 -6.61
CA PRO A 35 5.55 -7.50 -7.46
C PRO A 35 6.53 -8.50 -6.82
N SER A 36 6.51 -8.59 -5.50
CA SER A 36 7.36 -9.45 -4.68
C SER A 36 6.79 -9.52 -3.26
N VAL A 37 7.16 -10.56 -2.52
CA VAL A 37 6.84 -10.67 -1.10
C VAL A 37 7.71 -9.68 -0.31
N VAL A 38 7.08 -8.71 0.35
CA VAL A 38 7.73 -7.72 1.22
C VAL A 38 7.41 -8.01 2.68
N LEU A 39 8.42 -8.06 3.53
CA LEU A 39 8.23 -8.40 4.95
C LEU A 39 7.52 -7.26 5.72
N PRO A 40 6.71 -7.58 6.75
CA PRO A 40 6.02 -6.57 7.55
C PRO A 40 6.93 -5.44 8.09
N PRO A 41 8.12 -5.72 8.64
CA PRO A 41 9.01 -4.65 9.13
C PRO A 41 9.42 -3.65 8.05
N GLU A 42 9.55 -4.09 6.79
CA GLU A 42 9.89 -3.20 5.68
C GLU A 42 8.70 -2.35 5.23
N LEU A 43 7.48 -2.88 5.36
CA LEU A 43 6.24 -2.17 5.04
C LEU A 43 5.85 -1.15 6.12
N GLU A 44 6.14 -1.45 7.39
CA GLU A 44 5.85 -0.60 8.54
C GLU A 44 6.78 0.61 8.63
N ARG A 45 8.04 0.47 8.20
CA ARG A 45 8.97 1.61 8.12
C ARG A 45 8.44 2.68 7.18
N SER A 46 8.39 3.92 7.70
CA SER A 46 8.01 5.09 6.91
C SER A 46 9.10 5.41 5.88
N GLU A 47 8.69 5.80 4.68
CA GLU A 47 9.61 6.34 3.68
C GLU A 47 10.08 7.73 4.10
N ARG A 48 11.38 8.01 4.01
CA ARG A 48 11.95 9.32 4.32
C ARG A 48 11.58 10.34 3.24
N THR A 49 10.41 10.97 3.38
CA THR A 49 9.87 12.00 2.47
C THR A 49 10.19 13.44 2.91
N TYR A 50 10.93 13.60 4.00
CA TYR A 50 11.23 14.86 4.64
C TYR A 50 12.76 15.01 4.83
N ILE A 51 13.20 16.25 4.89
CA ILE A 51 14.59 16.63 5.14
C ILE A 51 14.68 17.35 6.47
N ALA A 52 15.79 17.15 7.17
CA ALA A 52 15.99 17.88 8.39
C ALA A 52 16.30 19.35 8.12
N PHE A 53 15.98 20.19 9.10
CA PHE A 53 16.18 21.63 9.00
C PHE A 53 17.63 22.01 8.71
N LYS A 54 18.59 21.33 9.34
CA LYS A 54 20.04 21.53 9.11
C LYS A 54 20.54 20.92 7.78
N ARG A 55 19.64 20.43 6.92
CA ARG A 55 19.91 19.84 5.60
C ARG A 55 20.95 18.71 5.64
N THR A 56 21.06 18.02 6.77
CA THR A 56 21.92 16.84 6.89
C THR A 56 21.22 15.61 6.31
N SER A 57 22.01 14.69 5.76
CA SER A 57 21.51 13.47 5.10
C SER A 57 21.77 12.20 5.92
N GLN A 58 22.26 12.33 7.15
CA GLN A 58 22.55 11.21 8.03
C GLN A 58 21.25 10.49 8.42
N ARG A 59 21.31 9.16 8.55
CA ARG A 59 20.15 8.33 8.94
C ARG A 59 19.76 8.50 10.41
N THR A 60 20.71 8.88 11.27
CA THR A 60 20.56 9.04 12.72
C THR A 60 19.96 10.39 13.14
N GLU A 61 19.48 11.18 12.18
CA GLU A 61 18.96 12.52 12.47
C GLU A 61 17.52 12.52 13.00
N PHE A 62 16.82 11.40 12.86
CA PHE A 62 15.45 11.23 13.35
C PHE A 62 15.38 10.06 14.32
N ASP A 63 14.59 10.24 15.39
CA ASP A 63 14.43 9.25 16.46
C ASP A 63 13.54 8.06 16.08
N PHE A 64 13.15 7.94 14.81
CA PHE A 64 12.33 6.86 14.29
C PHE A 64 12.95 6.21 13.05
N ASP A 65 12.74 4.90 12.94
CA ASP A 65 13.29 4.08 11.86
C ASP A 65 12.63 4.44 10.53
N THR A 66 13.43 5.01 9.63
CA THR A 66 12.98 5.37 8.28
C THR A 66 13.72 4.58 7.24
N LYS A 67 12.98 4.18 6.19
CA LYS A 67 13.59 3.58 5.02
C LYS A 67 13.89 4.67 3.98
N GLU A 68 14.99 4.47 3.26
CA GLU A 68 15.29 5.29 2.10
C GLU A 68 14.21 5.14 1.04
N ILE A 69 13.95 6.23 0.31
CA ILE A 69 13.03 6.22 -0.81
C ILE A 69 13.50 5.18 -1.84
N GLN A 70 12.59 4.30 -2.26
CA GLN A 70 12.88 3.33 -3.32
C GLN A 70 13.15 4.06 -4.65
N LYS A 71 14.43 4.18 -5.01
CA LYS A 71 14.88 4.85 -6.25
C LYS A 71 14.61 4.00 -7.49
N SER A 72 14.68 2.69 -7.37
CA SER A 72 14.44 1.78 -8.49
C SER A 72 12.95 1.74 -8.84
N MET A 73 12.61 2.11 -10.07
CA MET A 73 11.24 2.02 -10.58
C MET A 73 10.67 0.59 -10.48
N CYS A 74 11.53 -0.42 -10.59
CA CYS A 74 11.15 -1.84 -10.57
C CYS A 74 10.78 -2.35 -9.18
N LYS A 75 11.29 -1.69 -8.13
CA LYS A 75 10.98 -2.03 -6.72
C LYS A 75 9.82 -1.23 -6.14
N LYS A 76 9.37 -0.16 -6.82
CA LYS A 76 8.20 0.62 -6.39
C LYS A 76 6.93 -0.26 -6.41
N PRO A 77 5.94 -0.01 -5.56
CA PRO A 77 4.63 -0.62 -5.75
C PRO A 77 3.93 -0.02 -6.96
N VAL A 78 3.05 -0.81 -7.58
CA VAL A 78 2.01 -0.29 -8.48
C VAL A 78 0.87 0.24 -7.62
N LEU A 79 0.36 1.41 -7.97
CA LEU A 79 -0.71 2.06 -7.22
C LEU A 79 -2.05 1.79 -7.89
N SER A 80 -3.04 1.40 -7.09
CA SER A 80 -4.44 1.31 -7.50
C SER A 80 -5.27 2.22 -6.59
N PHE A 81 -5.88 3.27 -7.15
CA PHE A 81 -6.65 4.24 -6.38
C PHE A 81 -8.11 3.83 -6.28
N LEU A 82 -8.74 4.27 -5.20
CA LEU A 82 -10.16 4.04 -4.98
C LEU A 82 -10.98 4.61 -6.15
N LYS A 83 -11.86 3.78 -6.71
CA LYS A 83 -12.84 4.15 -7.74
C LYS A 83 -14.22 4.33 -7.12
N ASP A 84 -14.79 3.25 -6.59
CA ASP A 84 -16.14 3.26 -6.02
C ASP A 84 -16.17 2.63 -4.63
N VAL A 85 -17.18 3.02 -3.84
CA VAL A 85 -17.47 2.43 -2.53
C VAL A 85 -18.96 2.19 -2.42
N TRP A 86 -19.34 1.00 -2.00
CA TRP A 86 -20.72 0.65 -1.74
C TRP A 86 -20.85 -0.21 -0.48
N LYS A 87 -22.07 -0.30 0.03
CA LYS A 87 -22.40 -1.21 1.12
C LYS A 87 -22.98 -2.49 0.57
N ASP A 88 -22.49 -3.61 1.08
CA ASP A 88 -23.01 -4.94 0.84
C ASP A 88 -23.40 -5.55 2.20
N GLY A 89 -24.67 -5.36 2.57
CA GLY A 89 -25.16 -5.64 3.91
C GLY A 89 -24.42 -4.82 4.99
N ASN A 90 -23.77 -5.54 5.91
CA ASN A 90 -22.95 -4.93 6.97
C ASN A 90 -21.50 -4.64 6.53
N ILE A 91 -21.07 -5.11 5.36
CA ILE A 91 -19.70 -4.97 4.87
C ILE A 91 -19.62 -3.76 3.95
N THR A 92 -18.55 -2.98 4.07
CA THR A 92 -18.24 -1.91 3.11
C THR A 92 -17.30 -2.48 2.06
N ARG A 93 -17.66 -2.39 0.78
CA ARG A 93 -16.81 -2.79 -0.33
C ARG A 93 -16.27 -1.56 -1.05
N GLY A 94 -15.04 -1.65 -1.52
CA GLY A 94 -14.42 -0.66 -2.38
C GLY A 94 -13.76 -1.30 -3.58
N SER A 95 -13.94 -0.69 -4.76
CA SER A 95 -13.19 -1.03 -5.98
C SER A 95 -12.01 -0.08 -6.13
N TYR A 96 -10.88 -0.61 -6.55
CA TYR A 96 -9.65 0.13 -6.75
C TYR A 96 -9.10 -0.18 -8.13
N ILE A 97 -8.81 0.86 -8.90
CA ILE A 97 -8.32 0.74 -10.27
C ILE A 97 -6.88 1.23 -10.39
N ARG A 98 -6.14 0.59 -11.28
CA ARG A 98 -4.73 0.88 -11.53
C ARG A 98 -4.52 2.31 -12.02
N SER A 99 -3.48 2.97 -11.52
CA SER A 99 -3.11 4.32 -11.94
C SER A 99 -2.07 4.30 -13.07
N SER A 100 -2.42 4.86 -14.23
CA SER A 100 -1.52 5.26 -15.33
C SER A 100 -0.83 4.15 -16.14
N GLU A 101 -1.27 3.99 -17.40
CA GLU A 101 -0.61 3.17 -18.43
C GLU A 101 0.84 3.61 -18.72
N ARG A 102 1.17 4.89 -18.52
CA ARG A 102 2.52 5.43 -18.81
C ARG A 102 3.57 4.86 -17.86
N ASP A 103 3.21 4.63 -16.60
CA ASP A 103 4.12 4.01 -15.62
C ASP A 103 4.29 2.51 -15.92
N ASP A 104 3.26 1.87 -16.47
CA ASP A 104 3.33 0.48 -16.91
C ASP A 104 4.24 0.30 -18.12
N LEU A 105 4.18 1.21 -19.09
CA LEU A 105 5.07 1.18 -20.25
C LEU A 105 6.54 1.37 -19.83
N LYS A 106 6.81 2.33 -18.93
CA LYS A 106 8.16 2.53 -18.36
C LYS A 106 8.62 1.29 -17.59
N ARG A 107 7.76 0.66 -16.81
CA ARG A 107 8.10 -0.60 -16.13
C ARG A 107 8.42 -1.71 -17.11
N LYS A 108 7.61 -1.91 -18.14
CA LYS A 108 7.86 -2.91 -19.19
C LYS A 108 9.21 -2.68 -19.87
N VAL A 109 9.60 -1.42 -20.09
CA VAL A 109 10.85 -1.03 -20.77
C VAL A 109 12.08 -0.96 -19.84
N PHE A 110 11.94 -0.70 -18.54
CA PHE A 110 13.11 -0.57 -17.66
C PHE A 110 13.29 -1.75 -16.70
N CYS A 111 12.28 -2.62 -16.59
CA CYS A 111 12.25 -3.73 -15.64
C CYS A 111 12.17 -5.10 -16.32
N PHE A 112 12.92 -5.30 -17.41
CA PHE A 112 12.92 -6.56 -18.18
C PHE A 112 13.28 -7.81 -17.38
N ARG A 113 14.03 -7.66 -16.29
CA ARG A 113 14.43 -8.76 -15.40
C ARG A 113 13.48 -8.97 -14.21
N SER A 114 12.53 -8.07 -14.01
CA SER A 114 11.51 -8.22 -12.97
C SER A 114 10.44 -9.19 -13.45
N PRO A 115 9.85 -10.00 -12.54
CA PRO A 115 8.69 -10.80 -12.90
C PRO A 115 7.60 -9.89 -13.48
N PRO A 116 6.89 -10.34 -14.53
CA PRO A 116 5.80 -9.56 -15.10
C PRO A 116 4.76 -9.30 -14.01
N LEU A 117 4.34 -8.03 -13.89
CA LEU A 117 3.21 -7.70 -13.05
C LEU A 117 2.00 -8.45 -13.59
N SER A 118 1.27 -9.10 -12.68
CA SER A 118 -0.04 -9.65 -13.02
C SER A 118 -0.93 -8.51 -13.52
N ASP A 119 -1.67 -8.80 -14.59
CA ASP A 119 -2.61 -7.85 -15.19
C ASP A 119 -3.82 -7.75 -14.26
N ILE A 120 -3.66 -6.90 -13.24
CA ILE A 120 -4.68 -6.62 -12.24
C ILE A 120 -5.34 -5.32 -12.66
N ASP A 121 -6.53 -5.44 -13.24
CA ASP A 121 -7.32 -4.30 -13.69
C ASP A 121 -8.04 -3.62 -12.52
N GLU A 122 -8.64 -4.44 -11.65
CA GLU A 122 -9.43 -4.00 -10.51
C GLU A 122 -9.16 -4.85 -9.26
N ILE A 123 -9.06 -4.18 -8.11
CA ILE A 123 -8.94 -4.82 -6.80
C ILE A 123 -10.19 -4.49 -6.00
N GLN A 124 -10.88 -5.52 -5.52
CA GLN A 124 -12.00 -5.37 -4.60
C GLN A 124 -11.56 -5.61 -3.17
N VAL A 125 -11.82 -4.63 -2.29
CA VAL A 125 -11.51 -4.72 -0.86
C VAL A 125 -12.80 -4.73 -0.07
N SER A 126 -12.97 -5.73 0.79
CA SER A 126 -14.06 -5.81 1.76
C SER A 126 -13.59 -5.39 3.15
N ALA A 127 -14.29 -4.44 3.76
CA ALA A 127 -14.05 -3.99 5.12
C ALA A 127 -15.27 -4.29 6.01
N SER A 128 -15.04 -5.17 6.98
CA SER A 128 -16.02 -5.46 8.03
C SER A 128 -15.99 -4.38 9.11
N PRO A 129 -17.15 -4.05 9.71
CA PRO A 129 -17.20 -3.07 10.79
C PRO A 129 -16.42 -3.58 12.00
N LEU A 130 -15.56 -2.74 12.56
CA LEU A 130 -14.82 -3.05 13.78
C LEU A 130 -15.80 -3.27 14.95
N SER A 131 -15.55 -4.31 15.75
CA SER A 131 -16.30 -4.53 16.98
C SER A 131 -16.02 -3.40 17.98
N LYS A 132 -16.94 -3.11 18.91
CA LYS A 132 -16.70 -2.11 19.97
C LYS A 132 -15.51 -2.46 20.88
N ARG A 133 -15.08 -3.74 20.89
CA ARG A 133 -14.02 -4.29 21.74
C ARG A 133 -12.72 -4.57 20.99
N TRP A 134 -12.54 -4.03 19.79
CA TRP A 134 -11.37 -4.30 18.94
C TRP A 134 -10.01 -4.09 19.63
N HIS A 135 -9.92 -3.16 20.57
CA HIS A 135 -8.70 -2.83 21.32
C HIS A 135 -8.35 -3.84 22.41
N LEU A 136 -9.25 -4.76 22.78
CA LEU A 136 -9.02 -5.77 23.81
C LEU A 136 -8.39 -7.07 23.25
N VAL A 137 -8.22 -7.17 21.94
CA VAL A 137 -7.71 -8.37 21.25
C VAL A 137 -6.22 -8.23 20.90
N LEU A 138 -5.57 -7.14 21.32
CA LEU A 138 -4.15 -6.86 21.07
C LEU A 138 -3.24 -7.24 22.27
N LEU A 139 -3.73 -8.04 23.22
CA LEU A 139 -2.94 -8.62 24.32
C LEU A 139 -2.85 -10.14 24.16
#